data_AF-A0A4R1J8A0-F1
#
_entry.id   AF-A0A4R1J8A0-F1
#
_cell.length_a   1.000
_cell.length_b   1.000
_cell.length_c   1.000
_cell.angle_alpha   90.00
_cell.angle_beta   90.00
_cell.angle_gamma   90.00
#
_symmetry.space_group_name_H-M   'P 1'
#
loop_
_entity.id
_entity.type
_entity.pdbx_description
1 polymer ?
#
loop_
_entity_poly.entity_id
_entity_poly.type
_entity_poly.pdbx_seq_one_letter_code
_entity_poly.pdbx_strand_id
1 'polypeptide(L)'
;MDNQLDTSQVSFIVDTQGHRQAAIIPMNMYQQLLALQQLLDEEGAGSQLQADFHFEVKQAKAYGYPVGSKTRPNFVVTKGSTANLGLTDSMRPAVRELRAQLLADFVLVEGPENYEFLRDYQFASPSLAACLIAGNARSGLDAWHDQWGRTLKDRGYGKKRPTPKKTKSS
;
A
#
# COMPACT_ATOMS: atom_id res chain seq x y z
N MET A 1 -2.37 27.70 27.60
CA MET A 1 -3.16 26.47 27.85
C MET A 1 -4.60 26.90 27.94
N ASP A 2 -5.42 26.45 26.99
CA ASP A 2 -6.88 26.30 27.05
C ASP A 2 -7.32 25.75 25.69
N ASN A 3 -7.00 24.48 25.45
CA ASN A 3 -7.43 23.75 24.25
C ASN A 3 -8.59 22.82 24.63
N GLN A 4 -9.70 23.43 25.06
CA GLN A 4 -10.93 22.70 25.30
C GLN A 4 -11.76 22.81 24.01
N LEU A 5 -11.91 21.68 23.30
CA LEU A 5 -12.84 21.59 22.18
C LEU A 5 -14.25 21.86 22.72
N ASP A 6 -14.73 23.08 22.57
CA ASP A 6 -16.07 23.47 22.98
C ASP A 6 -17.08 22.85 22.00
N THR A 7 -17.53 21.64 22.31
CA THR A 7 -18.52 20.89 21.53
C THR A 7 -19.94 21.49 21.59
N SER A 8 -20.14 22.55 22.39
CA SER A 8 -21.45 23.18 22.63
C SER A 8 -22.02 23.90 21.39
N GLN A 9 -21.27 24.01 20.30
CA GLN A 9 -21.67 24.74 19.09
C GLN A 9 -21.87 23.87 17.83
N VAL A 10 -21.84 22.53 17.94
CA VAL A 10 -22.10 21.66 16.79
C VAL A 10 -23.60 21.44 16.62
N SER A 11 -24.15 21.99 15.54
CA SER A 11 -25.55 21.75 15.15
C SER A 11 -25.64 20.59 14.17
N PHE A 12 -26.73 19.84 14.17
CA PHE A 12 -26.90 18.71 13.26
C PHE A 12 -28.10 18.91 12.36
N ILE A 13 -27.93 18.65 11.07
CA ILE A 13 -29.03 18.52 10.12
C ILE A 13 -29.59 17.11 10.30
N VAL A 14 -30.87 17.02 10.62
CA VAL A 14 -31.59 15.74 10.77
C VAL A 14 -32.56 15.56 9.60
N ASP A 15 -32.72 14.31 9.16
CA ASP A 15 -33.78 13.97 8.20
C ASP A 15 -35.16 13.92 8.87
N THR A 16 -36.20 13.70 8.06
CA THR A 16 -37.59 13.60 8.52
C THR A 16 -37.84 12.41 9.45
N GLN A 17 -36.90 11.47 9.56
CA GLN A 17 -36.94 10.33 10.48
C GLN A 17 -36.11 10.57 11.76
N GLY A 18 -35.50 11.74 11.90
CA GLY A 18 -34.71 12.14 13.06
C GLY A 18 -33.25 11.66 13.03
N HIS A 19 -32.78 11.09 11.91
CA HIS A 19 -31.38 10.67 11.80
C HIS A 19 -30.50 11.84 11.39
N ARG A 20 -29.34 11.97 12.05
CA ARG A 20 -28.36 13.04 11.79
C ARG A 20 -27.65 12.76 10.47
N GLN A 21 -27.86 13.62 9.48
CA GLN A 21 -27.30 13.52 8.13
C GLN A 21 -26.02 14.35 7.96
N ALA A 22 -25.92 15.48 8.66
CA ALA A 22 -24.75 16.33 8.60
C ALA A 22 -24.54 17.08 9.92
N ALA A 23 -23.30 17.51 10.17
CA ALA A 23 -22.95 18.40 11.26
C ALA A 23 -22.55 19.76 10.68
N ILE A 24 -23.12 20.83 11.23
CA ILE A 24 -22.73 22.21 10.98
C ILE A 24 -21.73 22.56 12.07
N ILE A 25 -20.50 22.79 11.65
CA ILE A 25 -19.36 23.01 12.53
C ILE A 25 -18.91 24.47 12.39
N PRO A 26 -18.68 25.19 13.49
CA PRO A 26 -18.06 26.51 13.46
C PRO A 26 -16.71 26.51 12.73
N MET A 27 -16.43 27.57 11.97
CA MET A 27 -15.21 27.64 11.14
C MET A 27 -13.92 27.45 11.95
N ASN A 28 -13.85 28.01 13.16
CA ASN A 28 -12.70 27.83 14.06
C ASN A 28 -12.47 26.35 14.43
N MET A 29 -13.53 25.59 14.69
CA MET A 29 -13.44 24.15 14.98
C MET A 29 -13.04 23.37 13.73
N TYR A 30 -13.54 23.73 12.55
CA TYR A 30 -13.08 23.13 11.29
C TYR A 30 -11.58 23.36 11.07
N GLN A 31 -11.08 24.58 11.29
CA GLN A 31 -9.66 24.91 11.16
C GLN A 31 -8.80 24.13 12.17
N GLN A 32 -9.26 23.95 13.40
CA GLN A 32 -8.57 23.13 14.41
C GLN A 32 -8.54 21.65 14.01
N LEU A 33 -9.64 21.10 13.50
CA LEU A 33 -9.68 19.72 12.99
C LEU A 33 -8.77 19.54 11.79
N LEU A 34 -8.71 20.52 10.88
CA LEU A 34 -7.81 20.48 9.73
C LEU A 34 -6.34 20.56 10.16
N ALA A 35 -6.01 21.43 11.13
CA ALA A 35 -4.66 21.51 11.68
C ALA A 35 -4.27 20.23 12.43
N LEU A 36 -5.20 19.61 13.15
CA LEU A 36 -4.99 18.32 13.81
C LEU A 36 -4.82 17.20 12.78
N GLN A 37 -5.60 17.21 11.70
CA GLN A 37 -5.40 16.28 10.58
C GLN A 37 -4.02 16.49 9.96
N GLN A 38 -3.61 17.73 9.70
CA GLN A 38 -2.28 18.02 9.17
C GLN A 38 -1.16 17.62 10.12
N LEU A 39 -1.30 17.81 11.43
CA LEU A 39 -0.32 17.33 12.41
C LEU A 39 -0.27 15.80 12.48
N LEU A 40 -1.44 15.14 12.38
CA LEU A 40 -1.51 13.68 12.25
C LEU A 40 -0.99 13.18 10.89
N ASP A 41 -1.05 14.01 9.84
CA ASP A 41 -0.54 13.73 8.50
C ASP A 41 0.97 14.03 8.39
N GLU A 42 1.50 15.00 9.14
CA GLU A 42 2.94 15.33 9.27
C GLU A 42 3.65 14.36 10.24
N GLU A 43 2.96 13.89 11.29
CA GLU A 43 3.30 12.65 12.00
C GLU A 43 2.78 11.39 11.26
N GLY A 44 2.20 11.62 10.09
CA GLY A 44 1.48 10.68 9.24
C GLY A 44 2.32 10.08 8.14
N ALA A 45 3.35 9.35 8.58
CA ALA A 45 3.51 7.97 8.12
C ALA A 45 2.30 7.11 8.55
N GLY A 46 1.06 7.60 8.33
CA GLY A 46 -0.21 7.04 8.75
C GLY A 46 -0.68 5.89 7.86
N SER A 47 0.23 4.98 7.53
CA SER A 47 -0.04 3.57 7.27
C SER A 47 0.99 2.69 8.00
N GLN A 48 1.46 3.14 9.18
CA GLN A 48 2.39 2.40 10.02
C GLN A 48 1.79 1.13 10.67
N LEU A 49 0.58 0.72 10.27
CA LEU A 49 -0.05 -0.51 10.76
C LEU A 49 -0.38 -1.54 9.67
N GLN A 50 0.11 -1.37 8.44
CA GLN A 50 -0.02 -2.47 7.49
C GLN A 50 1.16 -2.72 6.57
N ALA A 51 2.04 -1.75 6.30
CA ALA A 51 3.24 -2.03 5.52
C ALA A 51 4.32 -2.73 6.35
N ASP A 52 4.15 -4.03 6.59
CA ASP A 52 5.14 -4.88 7.26
C ASP A 52 6.48 -4.92 6.49
N PHE A 53 6.47 -4.59 5.20
CA PHE A 53 7.63 -4.63 4.34
C PHE A 53 7.80 -3.35 3.51
N HIS A 54 9.06 -2.97 3.33
CA HIS A 54 9.49 -1.92 2.42
C HIS A 54 10.37 -2.50 1.32
N PHE A 55 10.40 -1.81 0.19
CA PHE A 55 11.22 -2.14 -0.95
C PHE A 55 11.76 -0.87 -1.59
N GLU A 56 13.09 -0.79 -1.71
CA GLU A 56 13.77 0.37 -2.29
C GLU A 56 14.63 -0.06 -3.49
N VAL A 57 14.51 0.67 -4.59
CA VAL A 57 15.25 0.43 -5.83
C VAL A 57 15.45 1.71 -6.63
N LYS A 58 16.73 2.10 -6.79
CA LYS A 58 17.13 3.29 -7.55
C LYS A 58 16.40 4.54 -7.02
N GLN A 59 15.39 5.04 -7.75
CA GLN A 59 14.60 6.23 -7.41
C GLN A 59 13.17 5.89 -6.95
N ALA A 60 12.87 4.60 -6.76
CA ALA A 60 11.57 4.12 -6.33
C ALA A 60 11.65 3.51 -4.93
N LYS A 61 10.72 3.91 -4.07
CA LYS A 61 10.51 3.40 -2.72
C LYS A 61 9.05 3.00 -2.57
N ALA A 62 8.82 1.75 -2.23
CA ALA A 62 7.49 1.17 -2.09
C ALA A 62 7.32 0.48 -0.75
N TYR A 63 6.08 0.41 -0.30
CA TYR A 63 5.69 -0.17 0.97
C TYR A 63 4.52 -1.11 0.74
N GLY A 64 4.45 -2.19 1.50
CA GLY A 64 3.40 -3.17 1.30
C GLY A 64 3.44 -4.36 2.24
N TYR A 65 2.49 -5.27 2.03
CA TYR A 65 2.34 -6.45 2.85
C TYR A 65 1.79 -7.65 2.10
N PRO A 66 2.21 -8.87 2.49
CA PRO A 66 1.68 -10.10 1.92
C PRO A 66 0.27 -10.38 2.47
N VAL A 67 -0.63 -10.82 1.59
CA VAL A 67 -2.00 -11.23 1.94
C VAL A 67 -2.23 -12.67 1.49
N GLY A 68 -2.92 -13.46 2.32
CA GLY A 68 -3.31 -14.82 1.98
C GLY A 68 -2.27 -15.89 2.37
N SER A 69 -2.08 -16.89 1.50
CA SER A 69 -1.29 -18.09 1.83
C SER A 69 0.21 -17.82 1.84
N LYS A 70 0.93 -18.29 2.86
CA LYS A 70 2.40 -18.21 2.92
C LYS A 70 3.12 -18.84 1.72
N THR A 71 2.49 -19.78 1.03
CA THR A 71 3.08 -20.47 -0.13
C THR A 71 3.02 -19.65 -1.42
N ARG A 72 1.92 -18.93 -1.63
CA ARG A 72 1.67 -18.05 -2.78
C ARG A 72 0.89 -16.84 -2.26
N PRO A 73 1.57 -15.92 -1.56
CA PRO A 73 0.91 -14.75 -1.02
C PRO A 73 0.58 -13.81 -2.18
N ASN A 74 -0.61 -13.22 -2.11
CA ASN A 74 -0.86 -11.96 -2.80
C ASN A 74 -0.05 -10.86 -2.10
N PHE A 75 0.07 -9.70 -2.71
CA PHE A 75 0.84 -8.61 -2.13
C PHE A 75 0.16 -7.28 -2.37
N VAL A 76 -0.13 -6.55 -1.29
CA VAL A 76 -0.72 -5.22 -1.37
C VAL A 76 0.39 -4.19 -1.28
N VAL A 77 0.43 -3.29 -2.25
CA VAL A 77 1.29 -2.09 -2.21
C VAL A 77 0.44 -0.93 -1.74
N THR A 78 0.91 -0.19 -0.75
CA THR A 78 0.15 0.91 -0.14
C THR A 78 0.26 2.18 -0.97
N LYS A 79 -0.75 3.04 -0.86
CA LYS A 79 -0.75 4.43 -1.32
C LYS A 79 0.52 5.16 -0.88
N GLY A 80 1.01 6.05 -1.74
CA GLY A 80 2.25 6.82 -1.52
C GLY A 80 3.53 6.04 -1.84
N SER A 81 3.42 4.76 -2.21
CA SER A 81 4.53 4.03 -2.81
C SER A 81 4.88 4.62 -4.18
N THR A 82 6.13 4.45 -4.59
CA THR A 82 6.62 4.91 -5.89
C THR A 82 7.18 3.76 -6.73
N ALA A 83 7.18 3.93 -8.05
CA ALA A 83 7.69 2.98 -9.03
C ALA A 83 8.56 3.68 -10.09
N ASN A 84 9.55 2.98 -10.64
CA ASN A 84 10.44 3.57 -11.65
C ASN A 84 9.73 3.85 -12.99
N LEU A 85 10.11 4.96 -13.62
CA LEU A 85 9.62 5.35 -14.95
C LEU A 85 10.01 4.34 -16.04
N GLY A 86 11.25 3.84 -15.99
CA GLY A 86 11.80 2.94 -16.99
C GLY A 86 11.37 1.49 -16.82
N LEU A 87 10.88 0.86 -17.91
CA LEU A 87 10.74 -0.59 -18.02
C LEU A 87 11.86 -1.14 -18.92
N THR A 88 12.54 -2.21 -18.52
CA THR A 88 13.49 -2.90 -19.40
C THR A 88 12.74 -3.71 -20.46
N ASP A 89 13.18 -3.69 -21.72
CA ASP A 89 12.50 -4.41 -22.82
C ASP A 89 12.47 -5.93 -22.68
N SER A 90 13.30 -6.50 -21.81
CA SER A 90 13.29 -7.91 -21.43
C SER A 90 12.17 -8.29 -20.46
N MET A 91 11.30 -7.34 -20.07
CA MET A 91 10.15 -7.60 -19.21
C MET A 91 9.05 -8.37 -19.92
N ARG A 92 8.35 -9.21 -19.15
CA ARG A 92 7.21 -9.98 -19.66
C ARG A 92 6.11 -9.04 -20.15
N PRO A 93 5.47 -9.31 -21.30
CA PRO A 93 4.38 -8.48 -21.84
C PRO A 93 3.28 -8.20 -20.83
N ALA A 94 2.91 -9.19 -20.01
CA ALA A 94 1.90 -9.07 -18.97
C ALA A 94 2.17 -7.96 -17.94
N VAL A 95 3.44 -7.66 -17.62
CA VAL A 95 3.77 -6.59 -16.66
C VAL A 95 3.63 -5.21 -17.30
N ARG A 96 3.95 -5.11 -18.60
CA ARG A 96 3.77 -3.88 -19.38
C ARG A 96 2.30 -3.55 -19.55
N GLU A 97 1.48 -4.57 -19.84
CA GLU A 97 0.03 -4.45 -19.91
C GLU A 97 -0.58 -4.06 -18.56
N LEU A 98 -0.15 -4.73 -17.47
CA LEU A 98 -0.59 -4.38 -16.12
C LEU A 98 -0.27 -2.91 -15.80
N ARG A 99 0.93 -2.43 -16.10
CA ARG A 99 1.28 -1.03 -15.87
C ARG A 99 0.39 -0.07 -16.66
N ALA A 100 0.13 -0.37 -17.93
CA ALA A 100 -0.78 0.44 -18.75
C ALA A 100 -2.20 0.47 -18.17
N GLN A 101 -2.69 -0.68 -17.69
CA GLN A 101 -3.97 -0.75 -16.97
C GLN A 101 -3.97 0.09 -15.70
N LEU A 102 -2.91 0.03 -14.89
CA LEU A 102 -2.82 0.81 -13.66
C LEU A 102 -2.76 2.33 -13.90
N LEU A 103 -2.16 2.75 -15.01
CA LEU A 103 -2.18 4.15 -15.45
C LEU A 103 -3.58 4.55 -15.93
N ALA A 104 -4.26 3.69 -16.68
CA ALA A 104 -5.63 3.92 -17.13
C ALA A 104 -6.64 3.96 -15.96
N ASP A 105 -6.43 3.14 -14.95
CA ASP A 105 -7.27 3.02 -13.75
C ASP A 105 -6.95 4.07 -12.67
N PHE A 106 -6.06 5.02 -12.97
CA PHE A 106 -5.54 6.04 -12.03
C PHE A 106 -5.05 5.45 -10.70
N VAL A 107 -4.50 4.22 -10.74
CA VAL A 107 -3.79 3.63 -9.61
C VAL A 107 -2.38 4.19 -9.56
N LEU A 108 -1.72 4.25 -10.72
CA LEU A 108 -0.44 4.91 -10.90
C LEU A 108 -0.65 6.26 -11.58
N VAL A 109 0.09 7.26 -11.15
CA VAL A 109 0.21 8.55 -11.84
C VAL A 109 1.67 8.83 -12.14
N GLU A 110 1.93 9.38 -13.32
CA GLU A 110 3.26 9.81 -13.72
C GLU A 110 3.66 11.09 -12.97
N GLY A 111 4.64 10.97 -12.09
CA GLY A 111 5.32 12.10 -11.47
C GLY A 111 6.54 12.56 -12.27
N PRO A 112 7.25 13.59 -11.81
CA PRO A 112 8.41 14.16 -12.51
C PRO A 112 9.59 13.18 -12.63
N GLU A 113 9.81 12.30 -11.66
CA GLU A 113 10.96 11.37 -11.64
C GLU A 113 10.56 9.89 -11.44
N ASN A 114 9.34 9.63 -10.98
CA ASN A 114 8.82 8.30 -10.66
C ASN A 114 7.29 8.27 -10.85
N TYR A 115 6.72 7.07 -10.93
CA TYR A 115 5.28 6.89 -10.76
C TYR A 115 4.92 6.86 -9.29
N GLU A 116 3.75 7.36 -8.95
CA GLU A 116 3.20 7.32 -7.60
C GLU A 116 1.91 6.51 -7.55
N PHE A 117 1.75 5.68 -6.52
CA PHE A 117 0.52 4.95 -6.24
C PHE A 117 -0.47 5.86 -5.49
N LEU A 118 -1.57 6.24 -6.15
CA LEU A 118 -2.62 7.07 -5.54
C LEU A 118 -3.51 6.32 -4.54
N ARG A 119 -3.56 4.99 -4.66
CA ARG A 119 -4.37 4.10 -3.82
C ARG A 119 -3.68 2.76 -3.65
N ASP A 120 -4.10 2.04 -2.61
CA ASP A 120 -3.62 0.68 -2.36
C ASP A 120 -3.99 -0.24 -3.53
N TYR A 121 -3.05 -1.09 -3.94
CA TYR A 121 -3.26 -2.03 -5.03
C TYR A 121 -2.77 -3.43 -4.66
N GLN A 122 -3.67 -4.41 -4.85
CA GLN A 122 -3.37 -5.82 -4.60
C GLN A 122 -2.83 -6.50 -5.85
N PHE A 123 -1.55 -6.84 -5.82
CA PHE A 123 -0.90 -7.70 -6.79
C PHE A 123 -1.17 -9.17 -6.51
N ALA A 124 -1.24 -9.97 -7.58
CA ALA A 124 -1.35 -11.42 -7.51
C ALA A 124 -0.12 -12.11 -6.88
N SER A 125 1.02 -11.41 -6.79
CA SER A 125 2.20 -11.92 -6.08
C SER A 125 3.19 -10.79 -5.71
N PRO A 126 4.03 -10.98 -4.68
CA PRO A 126 5.08 -10.01 -4.31
C PRO A 126 6.13 -9.82 -5.42
N SER A 127 6.34 -10.84 -6.26
CA SER A 127 7.27 -10.74 -7.38
C SER A 127 6.71 -9.86 -8.49
N LEU A 128 5.39 -9.92 -8.73
CA LEU A 128 4.73 -9.04 -9.70
C LEU A 128 4.83 -7.58 -9.27
N ALA A 129 4.58 -7.31 -7.99
CA ALA A 129 4.75 -5.99 -7.40
C ALA A 129 6.20 -5.49 -7.55
N ALA A 130 7.18 -6.29 -7.14
CA ALA A 130 8.60 -5.93 -7.23
C ALA A 130 9.06 -5.69 -8.68
N CYS A 131 8.59 -6.49 -9.64
CA CYS A 131 8.93 -6.28 -11.06
C CYS A 131 8.38 -4.95 -11.59
N LEU A 132 7.14 -4.61 -11.23
CA LEU A 132 6.51 -3.37 -11.68
C LEU A 132 7.20 -2.15 -11.07
N ILE A 133 7.49 -2.19 -9.77
CA ILE A 133 8.17 -1.10 -9.04
C ILE A 133 9.61 -0.90 -9.54
N ALA A 134 10.36 -1.99 -9.71
CA ALA A 134 11.75 -1.92 -10.14
C ALA A 134 11.92 -1.62 -11.63
N GLY A 135 10.90 -1.92 -12.45
CA GLY A 135 10.98 -1.86 -13.91
C GLY A 135 11.78 -2.99 -14.55
N ASN A 136 12.17 -4.01 -13.78
CA ASN A 136 12.94 -5.18 -14.24
C ASN A 136 12.50 -6.46 -13.52
N ALA A 137 12.90 -7.62 -14.04
CA ALA A 137 12.59 -8.90 -13.41
C ALA A 137 13.30 -9.01 -12.05
N ARG A 138 12.53 -9.06 -10.96
CA ARG A 138 13.05 -9.13 -9.58
C ARG A 138 12.33 -10.21 -8.77
N SER A 139 13.08 -10.91 -7.92
CA SER A 139 12.53 -11.85 -6.94
C SER A 139 11.80 -11.08 -5.85
N GLY A 140 10.47 -11.20 -5.78
CA GLY A 140 9.70 -10.56 -4.72
C GLY A 140 10.08 -11.07 -3.33
N LEU A 141 10.43 -12.35 -3.21
CA LEU A 141 10.78 -12.93 -1.92
C LEU A 141 12.04 -12.31 -1.29
N ASP A 142 12.96 -11.80 -2.13
CA ASP A 142 14.22 -11.19 -1.69
C ASP A 142 14.19 -9.65 -1.82
N ALA A 143 13.16 -9.06 -2.45
CA ALA A 143 13.05 -7.62 -2.65
C ALA A 143 12.47 -6.89 -1.43
N TRP A 144 11.48 -7.51 -0.79
CA TRP A 144 10.72 -6.90 0.31
C TRP A 144 11.38 -7.22 1.66
N HIS A 145 11.70 -6.17 2.42
CA HIS A 145 12.39 -6.25 3.71
C HIS A 145 11.49 -5.72 4.82
N ASP A 146 11.47 -6.39 5.97
CA ASP A 146 10.78 -5.88 7.15
C ASP A 146 11.63 -4.82 7.88
N GLN A 147 11.07 -4.25 8.95
CA GLN A 147 11.77 -3.26 9.79
C GLN A 147 13.05 -3.81 10.46
N TRP A 148 13.22 -5.13 10.52
CA TRP A 148 14.42 -5.79 11.06
C TRP A 148 15.40 -6.21 9.94
N GLY A 149 15.16 -5.77 8.70
CA GLY A 149 15.99 -6.11 7.53
C GLY A 149 15.84 -7.55 7.06
N ARG A 150 14.81 -8.28 7.49
CA ARG A 150 14.55 -9.66 7.08
C ARG A 150 13.68 -9.70 5.85
N THR A 151 14.03 -10.57 4.91
CA THR A 151 13.27 -10.71 3.66
C THR A 151 11.97 -11.50 3.87
N LEU A 152 11.03 -11.42 2.91
CA LEU A 152 9.87 -12.31 2.88
C LEU A 152 10.28 -13.80 2.93
N LYS A 153 11.38 -14.16 2.27
CA LYS A 153 11.92 -15.52 2.30
C LYS A 153 12.32 -15.95 3.71
N ASP A 154 12.97 -15.08 4.48
CA ASP A 154 13.38 -15.34 5.85
C ASP A 154 12.18 -15.49 6.79
N ARG A 155 11.11 -14.73 6.51
CA ARG A 155 9.81 -14.87 7.19
C ARG A 155 9.05 -16.14 6.83
N GLY A 156 9.59 -16.97 5.94
CA GLY A 156 9.06 -18.28 5.57
C GLY A 156 8.07 -18.26 4.42
N TYR A 157 7.94 -17.14 3.70
CA TYR A 157 7.15 -17.08 2.47
C TYR A 157 7.83 -17.85 1.34
N GLY A 158 7.04 -18.55 0.52
CA GLY A 158 7.53 -19.32 -0.64
C GLY A 158 8.06 -20.73 -0.32
N LYS A 159 8.09 -21.15 0.95
CA LYS A 159 8.41 -22.55 1.31
C LYS A 159 7.26 -23.47 0.89
N LYS A 160 7.50 -24.37 -0.07
CA LYS A 160 6.56 -25.46 -0.38
C LYS A 160 6.46 -26.38 0.84
N ARG A 161 5.24 -26.78 1.23
CA ARG A 161 5.08 -27.91 2.15
C ARG A 161 5.78 -29.13 1.52
N PRO A 162 6.58 -29.91 2.28
CA PRO A 162 7.08 -31.17 1.76
C PRO A 162 5.87 -32.05 1.39
N THR A 163 5.76 -32.42 0.13
CA THR A 163 4.79 -33.41 -0.33
C THR A 163 5.12 -34.75 0.32
N PRO A 164 4.16 -35.48 0.92
CA PRO A 164 4.42 -36.82 1.41
C PRO A 164 4.85 -37.69 0.23
N LYS A 165 6.04 -38.30 0.32
CA LYS A 165 6.52 -39.29 -0.65
C LYS A 165 5.50 -40.43 -0.67
N LYS A 166 4.87 -40.68 -1.82
CA LYS A 166 4.12 -41.92 -2.05
C LYS A 166 5.08 -43.08 -1.83
N THR A 167 4.88 -43.84 -0.76
CA THR A 167 5.53 -45.13 -0.55
C THR A 167 5.03 -46.08 -1.64
N LYS A 168 5.95 -46.65 -2.41
CA LYS A 168 5.64 -47.78 -3.30
C LYS A 168 5.32 -48.97 -2.38
N SER A 169 4.10 -49.47 -2.45
CA SER A 169 3.76 -50.79 -1.92
C SER A 169 4.38 -51.83 -2.85
N SER A 170 5.36 -52.56 -2.34
CA SER A 170 5.80 -53.85 -2.89
C SER A 170 5.06 -54.97 -2.18
#